data_AF-A0A8W8M3X1-F1
#
_entry.id   AF-A0A8W8M3X1-F1
#
_cell.length_a   1.000
_cell.length_b   1.000
_cell.length_c   1.000
_cell.angle_alpha   90.00
_cell.angle_beta   90.00
_cell.angle_gamma   90.00
#
_symmetry.space_group_name_H-M   'P 1'
#
loop_
_entity.id
_entity.type
_entity.pdbx_description
1 polymer ?
#
loop_
_entity_poly.entity_id
_entity_poly.type
_entity_poly.pdbx_seq_one_letter_code
_entity_poly.pdbx_strand_id
1 'polypeptide(L)'
;MKGQACMVLISVWLSCVDGEFIKMCYYSAWAIYRDGSQALTPEDIDAHHCSHLVLAYATIDDTGKNLKFPDTYENMHLPERLNDMRDHKDDLNMVLSVGGWMMDSEAWSNVVRDKESMDTFTANAITFLRFHDFDGIDLDWQYPAFRGSSHEDQARLVELCERFRHGIETESEPDSKWHLSFSLSVDPSAHRVMYSYDLKRLAKEVDFFNLKTYDLHGHWSEPLTADHHSPLVGGDELSPEPKDSVNELAKEWVMSGVPASQIVIGLAFYGRSFKLKSANYSFPGAPAVGPGSDGGEGIPVNKICHLIRGGVEEKYIPEKRVPYYVIDDEWVGFDNPRSIREKAQLVAKNHLGGIAMWTMDQDDHRGVCGEKWPLMFAIIHGLGPLEYVSYVSAKHESLRELVNKKIIHANAQFAYYSEAFDSRNARKWEQKIAALTTKLANMQAQQSVFWSKVQGAATRGGSPMPPIDKPSWTM
;
A
#
# COMPACT_ATOMS: atom_id res chain seq x y z
N MET A 1 -2.64 -50.61 36.59
CA MET A 1 -3.17 -50.12 35.30
C MET A 1 -3.38 -48.63 35.41
N LYS A 2 -2.40 -47.83 35.00
CA LYS A 2 -2.49 -46.37 34.92
C LYS A 2 -2.42 -46.04 33.43
N GLY A 3 -3.53 -45.56 32.87
CA GLY A 3 -3.59 -45.09 31.49
C GLY A 3 -3.08 -43.66 31.41
N GLN A 4 -1.93 -43.47 30.77
CA GLN A 4 -1.51 -42.17 30.27
C GLN A 4 -2.12 -42.00 28.87
N ALA A 5 -3.01 -41.00 28.73
CA ALA A 5 -3.42 -40.51 27.44
C ALA A 5 -2.24 -39.73 26.83
N CYS A 6 -1.64 -40.28 25.78
CA CYS A 6 -0.72 -39.53 24.92
C CYS A 6 -1.53 -38.44 24.18
N MET A 7 -1.37 -37.18 24.58
CA MET A 7 -1.64 -36.05 23.70
C MET A 7 -0.63 -36.12 22.54
N VAL A 8 -1.13 -36.49 21.36
CA VAL A 8 -0.38 -36.35 20.11
C VAL A 8 -0.39 -34.86 19.77
N LEU A 9 0.67 -34.15 20.17
CA LEU A 9 1.00 -32.84 19.61
C LEU A 9 1.44 -33.07 18.17
N ILE A 10 0.57 -32.74 17.21
CA ILE A 10 0.95 -32.65 15.79
C ILE A 10 1.83 -31.40 15.67
N SER A 11 3.14 -31.58 15.86
CA SER A 11 4.14 -30.60 15.44
C SER A 11 4.18 -30.62 13.91
N VAL A 12 3.43 -29.73 13.28
CA VAL A 12 3.66 -29.39 11.87
C VAL A 12 5.04 -28.77 11.82
N TRP A 13 5.99 -29.50 11.23
CA TRP A 13 7.26 -28.94 10.80
C TRP A 13 6.96 -27.95 9.67
N LEU A 14 6.80 -26.67 10.02
CA LEU A 14 6.87 -25.55 9.09
C LEU A 14 8.35 -25.35 8.72
N SER A 15 8.83 -26.15 7.78
CA SER A 15 10.07 -25.88 7.08
C SER A 15 9.75 -25.33 5.69
N CYS A 16 9.37 -24.05 5.65
CA CYS A 16 9.52 -23.16 4.50
C CYS A 16 9.66 -21.75 5.09
N VAL A 17 10.86 -21.18 5.00
CA VAL A 17 11.07 -19.75 5.17
C VAL A 17 10.51 -19.09 3.90
N ASP A 18 9.23 -18.75 3.91
CA ASP A 18 8.70 -17.73 3.00
C ASP A 18 8.48 -16.50 3.88
N GLY A 19 9.25 -15.43 3.63
CA GLY A 19 9.11 -14.17 4.34
C GLY A 19 7.70 -13.59 4.17
N GLU A 20 7.24 -12.79 5.13
CA GLU A 20 5.96 -12.10 5.02
C GLU A 20 5.97 -11.17 3.80
N PHE A 21 4.89 -11.14 3.02
CA PHE A 21 4.82 -10.26 1.84
C PHE A 21 4.86 -8.79 2.27
N ILE A 22 5.63 -8.01 1.52
CA ILE A 22 5.61 -6.55 1.63
C ILE A 22 4.22 -6.05 1.23
N LYS A 23 3.60 -5.29 2.11
CA LYS A 23 2.32 -4.60 1.94
C LYS A 23 2.58 -3.12 2.23
N MET A 24 2.91 -2.34 1.21
CA MET A 24 3.14 -0.90 1.33
C MET A 24 1.85 -0.15 1.12
N CYS A 25 1.41 0.56 2.15
CA CYS A 25 0.18 1.32 2.12
C CYS A 25 0.51 2.81 2.00
N TYR A 26 0.25 3.41 0.84
CA TYR A 26 0.47 4.85 0.68
C TYR A 26 -0.68 5.64 1.28
N TYR A 27 -0.38 6.41 2.32
CA TYR A 27 -1.22 7.47 2.84
C TYR A 27 -0.85 8.76 2.11
N SER A 28 -1.78 9.26 1.30
CA SER A 28 -1.63 10.57 0.68
C SER A 28 -1.93 11.65 1.71
N ALA A 29 -1.00 12.57 1.94
CA ALA A 29 -1.15 13.55 2.99
C ALA A 29 -2.32 14.53 2.78
N TRP A 30 -2.76 14.71 1.53
CA TRP A 30 -3.97 15.47 1.19
C TRP A 30 -5.28 14.69 1.40
N ALA A 31 -5.23 13.40 1.75
CA ALA A 31 -6.42 12.61 2.05
C ALA A 31 -7.28 13.21 3.16
N ILE A 32 -6.64 13.86 4.14
CA ILE A 32 -7.30 14.52 5.27
C ILE A 32 -8.19 15.70 4.85
N TYR A 33 -7.94 16.27 3.67
CA TYR A 33 -8.68 17.41 3.13
C TYR A 33 -9.81 17.02 2.17
N ARG A 34 -10.03 15.73 1.93
CA ARG A 34 -11.17 15.28 1.10
C ARG A 34 -12.50 15.60 1.80
N ASP A 35 -13.55 15.76 1.02
CA ASP A 35 -14.87 16.10 1.57
C ASP A 35 -15.56 14.92 2.25
N GLY A 36 -16.16 15.18 3.42
CA GLY A 36 -17.09 14.28 4.08
C GLY A 36 -16.53 12.88 4.35
N SER A 37 -17.23 11.84 3.88
CA SER A 37 -16.85 10.44 4.10
C SER A 37 -15.64 9.99 3.28
N GLN A 38 -15.09 10.84 2.41
CA GLN A 38 -13.87 10.54 1.64
C GLN A 38 -12.60 10.98 2.40
N ALA A 39 -12.72 11.78 3.46
CA ALA A 39 -11.59 12.12 4.32
C ALA A 39 -11.08 10.87 5.05
N LEU A 40 -9.80 10.56 4.83
CA LEU A 40 -9.06 9.58 5.61
C LEU A 40 -8.11 10.32 6.54
N THR A 41 -8.34 10.23 7.85
CA THR A 41 -7.37 10.70 8.84
C THR A 41 -6.44 9.56 9.24
N PRO A 42 -5.25 9.83 9.81
CA PRO A 42 -4.36 8.79 10.30
C PRO A 42 -5.06 7.79 11.23
N GLU A 43 -5.94 8.27 12.12
CA GLU A 43 -6.63 7.44 13.12
C GLU A 43 -7.70 6.52 12.53
N ASP A 44 -8.13 6.76 11.28
CA ASP A 44 -9.07 5.89 10.57
C ASP A 44 -8.35 4.69 9.92
N ILE A 45 -7.02 4.67 9.88
CA ILE A 45 -6.21 3.60 9.28
C ILE A 45 -6.30 2.33 10.12
N ASP A 46 -6.55 1.20 9.45
CA ASP A 46 -6.29 -0.12 10.04
C ASP A 46 -4.88 -0.58 9.66
N ALA A 47 -3.92 -0.31 10.54
CA ALA A 47 -2.50 -0.59 10.35
C ALA A 47 -2.18 -2.07 10.04
N HIS A 48 -3.07 -3.00 10.40
CA HIS A 48 -2.85 -4.44 10.16
C HIS A 48 -2.90 -4.81 8.69
N HIS A 49 -3.46 -3.96 7.81
CA HIS A 49 -3.35 -4.18 6.36
C HIS A 49 -1.94 -3.98 5.82
N CYS A 50 -1.06 -3.35 6.60
CA CYS A 50 0.19 -2.81 6.14
C CYS A 50 1.35 -3.49 6.87
N SER A 51 2.41 -3.76 6.12
CA SER A 51 3.74 -4.00 6.70
C SER A 51 4.55 -2.71 6.75
N HIS A 52 4.33 -1.83 5.74
CA HIS A 52 4.96 -0.54 5.62
C HIS A 52 3.84 0.50 5.43
N LEU A 53 3.76 1.51 6.30
CA LEU A 53 2.85 2.64 6.15
C LEU A 53 3.65 3.82 5.61
N VAL A 54 3.30 4.26 4.40
CA VAL A 54 4.09 5.24 3.64
C VAL A 54 3.42 6.61 3.69
N LEU A 55 4.12 7.62 4.19
CA LEU A 55 3.69 9.01 4.08
C LEU A 55 4.13 9.58 2.73
N ALA A 56 3.15 9.87 1.86
CA ALA A 56 3.35 10.56 0.59
C ALA A 56 2.90 12.02 0.69
N TYR A 57 3.78 13.02 0.58
CA TYR A 57 5.22 12.96 0.31
C TYR A 57 5.99 14.03 1.10
N ALA A 58 7.26 13.78 1.42
CA ALA A 58 8.21 14.86 1.62
C ALA A 58 8.73 15.40 0.27
N THR A 59 9.24 16.63 0.29
CA THR A 59 9.86 17.27 -0.86
C THR A 59 11.34 17.55 -0.57
N ILE A 60 12.05 18.01 -1.60
CA ILE A 60 13.41 18.53 -1.48
C ILE A 60 13.32 20.05 -1.35
N ASP A 61 14.13 20.65 -0.47
CA ASP A 61 14.20 22.11 -0.34
C ASP A 61 14.88 22.79 -1.54
N ASP A 62 14.75 24.11 -1.64
CA ASP A 62 15.33 24.89 -2.76
C ASP A 62 16.87 24.81 -2.82
N THR A 63 17.53 24.37 -1.73
CA THR A 63 18.98 24.21 -1.71
C THR A 63 19.43 22.89 -2.36
N GLY A 64 18.51 21.93 -2.51
CA GLY A 64 18.82 20.58 -2.98
C GLY A 64 19.60 19.75 -1.94
N LYS A 65 19.55 20.13 -0.66
CA LYS A 65 20.37 19.50 0.40
C LYS A 65 19.56 18.92 1.56
N ASN A 66 18.28 19.26 1.70
CA ASN A 66 17.47 18.76 2.80
C ASN A 66 16.13 18.24 2.30
N LEU A 67 15.62 17.23 3.03
CA LEU A 67 14.20 16.89 2.99
C LEU A 67 13.40 17.95 3.73
N LYS A 68 12.18 18.18 3.28
CA LYS A 68 11.23 19.10 3.89
C LYS A 68 9.82 18.51 3.83
N PHE A 69 9.06 18.65 4.91
CA PHE A 69 7.60 18.47 4.83
C PHE A 69 6.93 19.73 4.28
N PRO A 70 5.91 19.59 3.42
CA PRO A 70 4.98 20.69 3.16
C PRO A 70 4.47 21.30 4.48
N ASP A 71 4.44 22.64 4.57
CA ASP A 71 4.12 23.36 5.81
C ASP A 71 2.76 22.93 6.43
N THR A 72 1.82 22.51 5.59
CA THR A 72 0.52 21.99 6.02
C THR A 72 0.65 20.73 6.89
N TYR A 73 1.63 19.87 6.62
CA TYR A 73 1.80 18.60 7.32
C TYR A 73 2.35 18.82 8.73
N GLU A 74 3.31 19.73 8.87
CA GLU A 74 3.88 20.14 10.16
C GLU A 74 2.79 20.74 11.07
N ASN A 75 1.98 21.65 10.52
CA ASN A 75 0.87 22.28 11.27
C ASN A 75 -0.18 21.26 11.76
N MET A 76 -0.33 20.13 11.07
CA MET A 76 -1.27 19.07 11.45
C MET A 76 -0.63 17.97 12.29
N HIS A 77 0.68 18.06 12.57
CA HIS A 77 1.47 16.99 13.20
C HIS A 77 1.26 15.65 12.50
N LEU A 78 1.22 15.68 11.16
CA LEU A 78 0.84 14.52 10.36
C LEU A 78 1.85 13.37 10.46
N PRO A 79 3.18 13.59 10.41
CA PRO A 79 4.16 12.53 10.65
C PRO A 79 3.97 11.86 12.02
N GLU A 80 3.82 12.65 13.08
CA GLU A 80 3.66 12.12 14.44
C GLU A 80 2.40 11.29 14.59
N ARG A 81 1.26 11.77 14.07
CA ARG A 81 -0.02 11.05 14.11
C ARG A 81 -0.01 9.76 13.29
N LEU A 82 0.80 9.68 12.23
CA LEU A 82 0.99 8.44 11.49
C LEU A 82 1.89 7.48 12.26
N ASN A 83 2.94 7.96 12.92
CA ASN A 83 3.81 7.11 13.75
C ASN A 83 3.05 6.53 14.95
N ASP A 84 2.07 7.25 15.51
CA ASP A 84 1.16 6.75 16.55
C ASP A 84 0.38 5.50 16.13
N MET A 85 0.31 5.18 14.83
CA MET A 85 -0.28 3.91 14.36
C MET A 85 0.47 2.67 14.86
N ARG A 86 1.73 2.82 15.30
CA ARG A 86 2.47 1.75 15.97
C ARG A 86 1.82 1.30 17.28
N ASP A 87 1.03 2.14 17.95
CA ASP A 87 0.25 1.72 19.13
C ASP A 87 -0.75 0.58 18.82
N HIS A 88 -1.10 0.42 17.54
CA HIS A 88 -1.99 -0.63 17.05
C HIS A 88 -1.24 -1.79 16.41
N LYS A 89 -0.03 -1.58 15.89
CA LYS A 89 0.82 -2.59 15.26
C LYS A 89 2.29 -2.26 15.54
N ASP A 90 2.86 -2.86 16.58
CA ASP A 90 4.20 -2.55 17.09
C ASP A 90 5.32 -2.77 16.06
N ASP A 91 5.09 -3.61 15.05
CA ASP A 91 6.01 -3.97 13.98
C ASP A 91 5.76 -3.25 12.64
N LEU A 92 4.96 -2.19 12.65
CA LEU A 92 4.70 -1.36 11.48
C LEU A 92 5.93 -0.53 11.10
N ASN A 93 6.46 -0.75 9.90
CA ASN A 93 7.54 0.05 9.34
C ASN A 93 6.98 1.39 8.80
N MET A 94 7.44 2.50 9.35
CA MET A 94 7.04 3.84 8.91
C MET A 94 7.98 4.32 7.80
N VAL A 95 7.46 4.55 6.60
CA VAL A 95 8.27 4.95 5.44
C VAL A 95 7.93 6.36 5.00
N LEU A 96 8.94 7.17 4.74
CA LEU A 96 8.77 8.47 4.11
C LEU A 96 9.02 8.36 2.61
N SER A 97 8.00 8.64 1.79
CA SER A 97 8.20 8.75 0.34
C SER A 97 8.57 10.18 -0.03
N VAL A 98 9.61 10.34 -0.85
CA VAL A 98 10.13 11.65 -1.27
C VAL A 98 9.88 11.81 -2.77
N GLY A 99 9.27 12.93 -3.16
CA GLY A 99 9.06 13.30 -4.56
C GLY A 99 7.61 13.15 -5.02
N GLY A 100 7.36 12.23 -5.95
CA GLY A 100 6.06 12.08 -6.60
C GLY A 100 5.89 12.95 -7.84
N TRP A 101 4.75 12.78 -8.50
CA TRP A 101 4.46 13.43 -9.79
C TRP A 101 4.52 14.97 -9.73
N MET A 102 4.03 15.56 -8.64
CA MET A 102 3.92 17.01 -8.47
C MET A 102 5.27 17.70 -8.18
N MET A 103 6.33 16.95 -7.84
CA MET A 103 7.66 17.51 -7.68
C MET A 103 8.39 17.49 -9.03
N ASP A 104 9.00 18.63 -9.39
CA ASP A 104 9.78 18.73 -10.62
C ASP A 104 11.04 17.85 -10.56
N SER A 105 11.35 17.18 -11.68
CA SER A 105 12.55 16.33 -11.77
C SER A 105 13.86 17.12 -11.64
N GLU A 106 13.83 18.44 -11.90
CA GLU A 106 14.98 19.32 -11.68
C GLU A 106 15.42 19.36 -10.21
N ALA A 107 14.51 19.20 -9.25
CA ALA A 107 14.84 19.13 -7.83
C ALA A 107 15.78 17.95 -7.54
N TRP A 108 15.51 16.79 -8.16
CA TRP A 108 16.41 15.63 -8.08
C TRP A 108 17.73 15.87 -8.81
N SER A 109 17.70 16.46 -10.01
CA SER A 109 18.93 16.82 -10.73
C SER A 109 19.84 17.76 -9.93
N ASN A 110 19.27 18.65 -9.11
CA ASN A 110 20.03 19.51 -8.21
C ASN A 110 20.68 18.75 -7.05
N VAL A 111 20.02 17.73 -6.50
CA VAL A 111 20.61 16.82 -5.50
C VAL A 111 21.81 16.07 -6.09
N VAL A 112 21.65 15.55 -7.30
CA VAL A 112 22.66 14.66 -7.91
C VAL A 112 23.73 15.38 -8.73
N ARG A 113 23.74 16.71 -8.73
CA ARG A 113 24.62 17.54 -9.56
C ARG A 113 26.11 17.22 -9.37
N ASP A 114 26.51 16.96 -8.13
CA ASP A 114 27.89 16.65 -7.75
C ASP A 114 27.95 15.78 -6.48
N LYS A 115 29.14 15.25 -6.20
CA LYS A 115 29.35 14.30 -5.09
C LYS A 115 29.07 14.92 -3.72
N GLU A 116 29.48 16.17 -3.52
CA GLU A 116 29.31 16.87 -2.24
C GLU A 116 27.81 17.11 -1.95
N SER A 117 27.04 17.51 -2.97
CA SER A 117 25.59 17.63 -2.87
C SER A 117 24.92 16.29 -2.52
N MET A 118 25.27 15.19 -3.19
CA MET A 118 24.70 13.87 -2.88
C MET A 118 25.07 13.38 -1.48
N ASP A 119 26.33 13.54 -1.06
CA ASP A 119 26.79 13.14 0.28
C ASP A 119 26.06 13.95 1.36
N THR A 120 25.94 15.27 1.17
CA THR A 120 25.24 16.16 2.10
C THR A 120 23.75 15.81 2.18
N PHE A 121 23.08 15.66 1.04
CA PHE A 121 21.66 15.33 0.99
C PHE A 121 21.37 14.00 1.67
N THR A 122 22.17 12.98 1.40
CA THR A 122 22.00 11.64 1.99
C THR A 122 22.14 11.68 3.51
N ALA A 123 23.19 12.33 4.03
CA ALA A 123 23.42 12.44 5.47
C ALA A 123 22.28 13.21 6.18
N ASN A 124 21.83 14.30 5.57
CA ASN A 124 20.72 15.10 6.10
C ASN A 124 19.39 14.34 6.03
N ALA A 125 19.14 13.60 4.95
CA ALA A 125 17.95 12.78 4.79
C ALA A 125 17.87 11.69 5.87
N ILE A 126 18.95 10.97 6.14
CA ILE A 126 18.99 9.94 7.19
C ILE A 126 18.73 10.56 8.57
N THR A 127 19.37 11.70 8.86
CA THR A 127 19.14 12.45 10.11
C THR A 127 17.67 12.87 10.24
N PHE A 128 17.07 13.35 9.14
CA PHE A 128 15.67 13.75 9.10
C PHE A 128 14.71 12.58 9.35
N LEU A 129 14.97 11.41 8.75
CA LEU A 129 14.17 10.20 8.96
C LEU A 129 14.17 9.80 10.44
N ARG A 130 15.35 9.74 11.08
CA ARG A 130 15.46 9.40 12.50
C ARG A 130 14.82 10.44 13.41
N PHE A 131 15.01 11.71 13.11
CA PHE A 131 14.40 12.79 13.89
C PHE A 131 12.87 12.71 13.90
N HIS A 132 12.27 12.28 12.79
CA HIS A 132 10.83 12.09 12.64
C HIS A 132 10.36 10.65 12.81
N ASP A 133 11.18 9.77 13.40
CA ASP A 133 10.84 8.39 13.77
C ASP A 133 10.36 7.53 12.57
N PHE A 134 10.98 7.71 11.40
CA PHE A 134 10.80 6.85 10.23
C PHE A 134 11.78 5.66 10.22
N ASP A 135 11.29 4.51 9.77
CA ASP A 135 12.02 3.25 9.58
C ASP A 135 12.36 3.00 8.11
N GLY A 136 12.12 3.96 7.23
CA GLY A 136 12.42 3.77 5.82
C GLY A 136 12.24 5.00 4.96
N ILE A 137 12.82 4.92 3.76
CA ILE A 137 12.70 5.90 2.71
C ILE A 137 12.36 5.24 1.37
N ASP A 138 11.43 5.86 0.66
CA ASP A 138 11.06 5.52 -0.72
C ASP A 138 11.39 6.73 -1.60
N LEU A 139 12.28 6.58 -2.58
CA LEU A 139 12.56 7.66 -3.52
C LEU A 139 11.66 7.50 -4.74
N ASP A 140 10.79 8.48 -4.95
CA ASP A 140 9.85 8.53 -6.06
C ASP A 140 10.22 9.63 -7.05
N TRP A 141 11.37 9.45 -7.72
CA TRP A 141 11.81 10.31 -8.82
C TRP A 141 11.08 9.93 -10.10
N GLN A 142 10.18 10.82 -10.55
CA GLN A 142 9.41 10.65 -11.79
C GLN A 142 9.82 11.64 -12.88
N TYR A 143 10.78 11.36 -13.77
CA TYR A 143 11.67 10.19 -13.82
C TYR A 143 13.09 10.65 -14.23
N PRO A 144 14.17 9.98 -13.81
CA PRO A 144 15.52 10.28 -14.31
C PRO A 144 15.55 10.28 -15.84
N ALA A 145 16.29 11.20 -16.45
CA ALA A 145 16.33 11.43 -17.91
C ALA A 145 15.03 11.94 -18.56
N PHE A 146 14.01 12.28 -17.78
CA PHE A 146 12.73 12.81 -18.27
C PHE A 146 12.24 14.00 -17.46
N ARG A 147 11.21 14.70 -17.96
CA ARG A 147 10.59 15.84 -17.27
C ARG A 147 11.58 16.91 -16.82
N GLY A 148 12.58 17.20 -17.65
CA GLY A 148 13.63 18.19 -17.36
C GLY A 148 14.90 17.62 -16.71
N SER A 149 14.90 16.34 -16.31
CA SER A 149 16.11 15.63 -15.88
C SER A 149 17.01 15.26 -17.09
N SER A 150 18.32 15.34 -16.87
CA SER A 150 19.35 15.04 -17.88
C SER A 150 19.58 13.54 -18.06
N HIS A 151 20.11 13.11 -19.21
CA HIS A 151 20.37 11.68 -19.45
C HIS A 151 21.43 11.12 -18.49
N GLU A 152 22.39 11.94 -18.07
CA GLU A 152 23.43 11.60 -17.09
C GLU A 152 22.84 11.22 -15.73
N ASP A 153 21.62 11.66 -15.43
CA ASP A 153 20.95 11.38 -14.16
C ASP A 153 20.59 9.89 -14.00
N GLN A 154 20.56 9.09 -15.07
CA GLN A 154 20.47 7.63 -14.98
C GLN A 154 21.63 7.07 -14.14
N ALA A 155 22.87 7.45 -14.46
CA ALA A 155 24.05 6.99 -13.76
C ALA A 155 24.14 7.59 -12.35
N ARG A 156 23.73 8.86 -12.21
CA ARG A 156 23.78 9.56 -10.92
C ARG A 156 22.73 9.07 -9.93
N LEU A 157 21.56 8.59 -10.37
CA LEU A 157 20.62 7.90 -9.50
C LEU A 157 21.30 6.71 -8.82
N VAL A 158 22.10 5.93 -9.55
CA VAL A 158 22.85 4.82 -8.97
C VAL A 158 23.84 5.31 -7.92
N GLU A 159 24.60 6.36 -8.22
CA GLU A 159 25.55 6.96 -7.26
C GLU A 159 24.86 7.51 -6.01
N LEU A 160 23.63 8.01 -6.13
CA LEU A 160 22.80 8.43 -5.00
C LEU A 160 22.34 7.23 -4.17
N CYS A 161 21.89 6.15 -4.81
CA CYS A 161 21.47 4.93 -4.11
C CYS A 161 22.64 4.25 -3.38
N GLU A 162 23.84 4.20 -3.98
CA GLU A 162 25.06 3.71 -3.34
C GLU A 162 25.38 4.51 -2.05
N ARG A 163 25.16 5.83 -2.07
CA ARG A 163 25.33 6.69 -0.89
C ARG A 163 24.28 6.43 0.17
N PHE A 164 23.01 6.31 -0.21
CA PHE A 164 21.95 5.97 0.73
C PHE A 164 22.21 4.63 1.41
N ARG A 165 22.55 3.59 0.63
CA ARG A 165 22.92 2.28 1.18
C ARG A 165 24.08 2.39 2.16
N HIS A 166 25.17 3.05 1.75
CA HIS A 166 26.31 3.25 2.63
C HIS A 166 25.95 4.01 3.91
N GLY A 167 25.23 5.13 3.78
CA GLY A 167 24.82 5.97 4.91
C GLY A 167 23.91 5.23 5.88
N ILE A 168 22.99 4.40 5.38
CA ILE A 168 22.11 3.56 6.19
C ILE A 168 22.91 2.48 6.94
N GLU A 169 23.89 1.85 6.29
CA GLU A 169 24.74 0.83 6.91
C GLU A 169 25.73 1.39 7.94
N THR A 170 26.15 2.65 7.78
CA THR A 170 27.14 3.30 8.65
C THR A 170 26.55 4.42 9.50
N GLU A 171 25.25 4.36 9.78
CA GLU A 171 24.56 5.34 10.61
C GLU A 171 25.27 5.50 11.97
N SER A 172 25.48 6.73 12.43
CA SER A 172 26.20 7.00 13.67
C SER A 172 25.43 6.57 14.92
N GLU A 173 24.11 6.70 14.86
CA GLU A 173 23.18 6.36 15.95
C GLU A 173 22.04 5.50 15.38
N PRO A 174 22.31 4.23 15.04
CA PRO A 174 21.29 3.36 14.46
C PRO A 174 20.20 3.05 15.48
N ASP A 175 18.95 3.05 15.02
CA ASP A 175 17.83 2.60 15.84
C ASP A 175 18.00 1.11 16.16
N SER A 176 17.92 0.77 17.45
CA SER A 176 18.12 -0.61 17.93
C SER A 176 17.01 -1.58 17.55
N LYS A 177 15.83 -1.07 17.19
CA LYS A 177 14.63 -1.82 16.83
C LYS A 177 14.51 -1.95 15.30
N TRP A 178 14.86 -0.90 14.55
CA TRP A 178 14.59 -0.85 13.11
C TRP A 178 15.78 -0.44 12.24
N HIS A 179 16.10 -1.30 11.27
CA HIS A 179 16.94 -0.90 10.14
C HIS A 179 16.12 -0.08 9.14
N LEU A 180 16.70 0.99 8.57
CA LEU A 180 16.02 1.78 7.55
C LEU A 180 15.80 0.93 6.29
N SER A 181 14.53 0.69 5.94
CA SER A 181 14.20 0.10 4.64
C SER A 181 14.40 1.15 3.54
N PHE A 182 15.02 0.75 2.43
CA PHE A 182 15.30 1.63 1.30
C PHE A 182 14.65 1.10 0.02
N SER A 183 13.74 1.88 -0.56
CA SER A 183 13.02 1.51 -1.77
C SER A 183 13.03 2.59 -2.84
N LEU A 184 12.77 2.15 -4.09
CA LEU A 184 12.59 3.03 -5.24
C LEU A 184 11.23 2.80 -5.87
N SER A 185 10.48 3.88 -6.07
CA SER A 185 9.27 3.89 -6.87
C SER A 185 9.59 4.18 -8.33
N VAL A 186 9.21 3.27 -9.21
CA VAL A 186 9.72 3.21 -10.60
C VAL A 186 8.60 2.98 -11.62
N ASP A 187 8.76 3.56 -12.80
CA ASP A 187 7.94 3.22 -13.96
C ASP A 187 8.54 1.97 -14.64
N PRO A 188 7.81 0.84 -14.63
CA PRO A 188 8.37 -0.42 -15.09
C PRO A 188 8.41 -0.56 -16.62
N SER A 189 7.85 0.38 -17.39
CA SER A 189 7.76 0.29 -18.85
C SER A 189 9.15 0.19 -19.50
N ALA A 190 9.26 -0.61 -20.56
CA ALA A 190 10.54 -0.91 -21.21
C ALA A 190 11.29 0.36 -21.66
N HIS A 191 10.55 1.36 -22.17
CA HIS A 191 11.12 2.64 -22.58
C HIS A 191 11.73 3.39 -21.39
N ARG A 192 11.06 3.43 -20.24
CA ARG A 192 11.57 4.10 -19.03
C ARG A 192 12.75 3.36 -18.44
N VAL A 193 12.65 2.04 -18.32
CA VAL A 193 13.73 1.20 -17.83
C VAL A 193 15.02 1.43 -18.60
N MET A 194 14.94 1.45 -19.94
CA MET A 194 16.12 1.64 -20.80
C MET A 194 16.85 2.97 -20.56
N TYR A 195 16.13 4.05 -20.27
CA TYR A 195 16.72 5.40 -20.14
C TYR A 195 16.97 5.85 -18.70
N SER A 196 16.25 5.29 -17.73
CA SER A 196 16.24 5.82 -16.36
C SER A 196 16.95 4.91 -15.34
N TYR A 197 17.06 3.59 -15.59
CA TYR A 197 17.43 2.65 -14.53
C TYR A 197 18.51 1.65 -14.93
N ASP A 198 19.68 1.70 -14.25
CA ASP A 198 20.63 0.57 -14.25
C ASP A 198 20.19 -0.47 -13.20
N LEU A 199 19.24 -1.32 -13.59
CA LEU A 199 18.61 -2.30 -12.70
C LEU A 199 19.62 -3.20 -11.98
N LYS A 200 20.71 -3.59 -12.66
CA LYS A 200 21.72 -4.50 -12.10
C LYS A 200 22.50 -3.85 -10.97
N ARG A 201 22.80 -2.56 -11.07
CA ARG A 201 23.45 -1.82 -9.98
C ARG A 201 22.44 -1.46 -8.90
N LEU A 202 21.29 -0.89 -9.28
CA LEU A 202 20.27 -0.46 -8.32
C LEU A 202 19.78 -1.60 -7.42
N ALA A 203 19.58 -2.82 -7.95
CA ALA A 203 19.10 -3.97 -7.18
C ALA A 203 20.05 -4.42 -6.05
N LYS A 204 21.31 -3.95 -6.06
CA LYS A 204 22.25 -4.19 -4.96
C LYS A 204 22.11 -3.17 -3.84
N GLU A 205 21.59 -2.00 -4.15
CA GLU A 205 21.57 -0.86 -3.23
C GLU A 205 20.22 -0.74 -2.52
N VAL A 206 19.12 -1.18 -3.14
CA VAL A 206 17.76 -1.06 -2.59
C VAL A 206 17.27 -2.39 -2.01
N ASP A 207 16.40 -2.32 -1.01
CA ASP A 207 15.75 -3.51 -0.46
C ASP A 207 14.69 -4.03 -1.41
N PHE A 208 13.93 -3.14 -2.06
CA PHE A 208 12.93 -3.49 -3.06
C PHE A 208 12.55 -2.31 -3.97
N PHE A 209 11.93 -2.63 -5.11
CA PHE A 209 11.38 -1.70 -6.08
C PHE A 209 9.86 -1.73 -6.03
N ASN A 210 9.24 -0.55 -6.01
CA ASN A 210 7.81 -0.35 -6.12
C ASN A 210 7.45 -0.07 -7.58
N LEU A 211 7.11 -1.12 -8.32
CA LEU A 211 6.79 -1.03 -9.75
C LEU A 211 5.40 -0.43 -9.91
N LYS A 212 5.30 0.77 -10.47
CA LYS A 212 4.02 1.42 -10.77
C LYS A 212 3.34 0.76 -11.97
N THR A 213 2.74 -0.41 -11.76
CA THR A 213 2.03 -1.18 -12.81
C THR A 213 0.63 -0.66 -13.10
N TYR A 214 0.46 0.66 -13.03
CA TYR A 214 -0.75 1.42 -13.32
C TYR A 214 -0.35 2.66 -14.12
N ASP A 215 -1.33 3.35 -14.70
CA ASP A 215 -1.08 4.42 -15.69
C ASP A 215 -0.35 3.95 -16.95
N LEU A 216 -0.52 2.66 -17.25
CA LEU A 216 0.04 2.03 -18.45
C LEU A 216 -0.68 2.49 -19.71
N HIS A 217 -1.97 2.80 -19.60
CA HIS A 217 -2.76 3.46 -20.64
C HIS A 217 -3.58 4.59 -20.04
N GLY A 218 -3.76 5.68 -20.80
CA GLY A 218 -4.49 6.85 -20.34
C GLY A 218 -4.84 7.79 -21.48
N HIS A 219 -5.43 8.94 -21.14
CA HIS A 219 -5.86 9.93 -22.14
C HIS A 219 -4.70 10.62 -22.89
N TRP A 220 -3.45 10.28 -22.55
CA TRP A 220 -2.22 10.71 -23.20
C TRP A 220 -1.64 9.68 -24.17
N SER A 221 -2.22 8.48 -24.24
CA SER A 221 -1.76 7.40 -25.12
C SER A 221 -1.99 7.74 -26.60
N GLU A 222 -1.08 7.26 -27.45
CA GLU A 222 -1.15 7.43 -28.90
C GLU A 222 -1.06 6.05 -29.60
N PRO A 223 -2.09 5.62 -30.36
CA PRO A 223 -3.33 6.32 -30.65
C PRO A 223 -4.25 6.44 -29.42
N LEU A 224 -4.97 7.57 -29.33
CA LEU A 224 -5.90 7.84 -28.23
C LEU A 224 -7.13 6.91 -28.29
N THR A 225 -7.07 5.84 -27.50
CA THR A 225 -8.10 4.82 -27.39
C THR A 225 -8.44 4.55 -25.92
N ALA A 226 -9.71 4.30 -25.63
CA ALA A 226 -10.20 4.04 -24.29
C ALA A 226 -9.86 2.61 -23.87
N ASP A 227 -8.82 2.46 -23.05
CA ASP A 227 -8.32 1.17 -22.58
C ASP A 227 -7.94 1.20 -21.09
N HIS A 228 -7.80 0.02 -20.50
CA HIS A 228 -7.61 -0.12 -19.06
C HIS A 228 -6.20 0.29 -18.64
N HIS A 229 -6.06 1.14 -17.61
CA HIS A 229 -4.75 1.68 -17.20
C HIS A 229 -3.83 0.73 -16.42
N SER A 230 -4.34 -0.42 -15.97
CA SER A 230 -3.58 -1.43 -15.21
C SER A 230 -4.06 -2.85 -15.55
N PRO A 231 -3.94 -3.34 -16.79
CA PRO A 231 -4.41 -4.67 -17.12
C PRO A 231 -3.51 -5.74 -16.47
N LEU A 232 -4.10 -6.84 -15.97
CA LEU A 232 -3.32 -7.93 -15.39
C LEU A 232 -2.54 -8.69 -16.48
N VAL A 233 -3.19 -8.91 -17.62
CA VAL A 233 -2.64 -9.59 -18.80
C VAL A 233 -2.65 -8.62 -19.97
N GLY A 234 -1.58 -8.65 -20.77
CA GLY A 234 -1.41 -7.80 -21.94
C GLY A 234 -2.38 -8.15 -23.08
N GLY A 235 -2.37 -7.30 -24.12
CA GLY A 235 -3.08 -7.59 -25.35
C GLY A 235 -2.32 -8.58 -26.24
N ASP A 236 -2.99 -9.07 -27.29
CA ASP A 236 -2.34 -9.89 -28.33
C ASP A 236 -1.17 -9.14 -28.97
N GLU A 237 -0.22 -9.84 -29.61
CA GLU A 237 1.00 -9.27 -30.22
C GLU A 237 0.75 -8.12 -31.22
N LEU A 238 -0.47 -8.00 -31.75
CA LEU A 238 -0.90 -6.95 -32.68
C LEU A 238 -1.37 -5.66 -31.97
N SER A 239 -1.49 -5.66 -30.64
CA SER A 239 -1.85 -4.50 -29.85
C SER A 239 -0.72 -3.46 -29.91
N PRO A 240 -1.01 -2.14 -29.82
CA PRO A 240 0.03 -1.11 -29.83
C PRO A 240 1.09 -1.30 -28.72
N GLU A 241 0.63 -1.74 -27.54
CA GLU A 241 1.43 -1.90 -26.34
C GLU A 241 1.11 -3.26 -25.68
N PRO A 242 1.44 -4.40 -26.34
CA PRO A 242 0.97 -5.72 -25.92
C PRO A 242 1.61 -6.19 -24.60
N LYS A 243 2.69 -5.51 -24.18
CA LYS A 243 3.46 -5.84 -22.98
C LYS A 243 3.14 -4.98 -21.77
N ASP A 244 2.33 -3.95 -21.94
CA ASP A 244 2.04 -2.99 -20.87
C ASP A 244 0.93 -3.55 -19.96
N SER A 245 1.30 -4.58 -19.19
CA SER A 245 0.46 -5.28 -18.23
C SER A 245 1.24 -5.69 -16.99
N VAL A 246 0.54 -5.87 -15.87
CA VAL A 246 1.15 -6.25 -14.59
C VAL A 246 2.00 -7.51 -14.73
N ASN A 247 1.50 -8.55 -15.41
CA ASN A 247 2.22 -9.82 -15.56
C ASN A 247 3.49 -9.71 -16.40
N GLU A 248 3.42 -9.08 -17.57
CA GLU A 248 4.58 -8.99 -18.46
C GLU A 248 5.64 -8.05 -17.89
N LEU A 249 5.26 -6.92 -17.29
CA LEU A 249 6.19 -5.98 -16.67
C LEU A 249 6.94 -6.63 -15.49
N ALA A 250 6.23 -7.34 -14.60
CA ALA A 250 6.87 -8.07 -13.50
C ALA A 250 7.87 -9.13 -14.02
N LYS A 251 7.47 -9.87 -15.05
CA LYS A 251 8.30 -10.90 -15.69
C LYS A 251 9.54 -10.29 -16.36
N GLU A 252 9.40 -9.17 -17.05
CA GLU A 252 10.54 -8.47 -17.69
C GLU A 252 11.56 -7.96 -16.67
N TRP A 253 11.09 -7.47 -15.52
CA TRP A 253 11.99 -7.08 -14.41
C TRP A 253 12.76 -8.26 -13.83
N VAL A 254 12.10 -9.41 -13.61
CA VAL A 254 12.78 -10.65 -13.21
C VAL A 254 13.80 -11.08 -14.27
N MET A 255 13.43 -11.08 -15.55
CA MET A 255 14.33 -11.44 -16.66
C MET A 255 15.50 -10.47 -16.82
N SER A 256 15.34 -9.22 -16.38
CA SER A 256 16.40 -8.21 -16.35
C SER A 256 17.36 -8.36 -15.17
N GLY A 257 17.16 -9.37 -14.31
CA GLY A 257 18.07 -9.74 -13.25
C GLY A 257 17.72 -9.18 -11.87
N VAL A 258 16.56 -8.54 -11.71
CA VAL A 258 16.05 -8.12 -10.39
C VAL A 258 15.52 -9.37 -9.66
N PRO A 259 15.99 -9.66 -8.43
CA PRO A 259 15.44 -10.76 -7.64
C PRO A 259 13.92 -10.60 -7.45
N ALA A 260 13.16 -11.69 -7.63
CA ALA A 260 11.70 -11.67 -7.49
C ALA A 260 11.23 -11.11 -6.13
N SER A 261 11.93 -11.45 -5.06
CA SER A 261 11.66 -10.97 -3.70
C SER A 261 11.86 -9.46 -3.51
N GLN A 262 12.55 -8.77 -4.43
CA GLN A 262 12.72 -7.31 -4.44
C GLN A 262 11.65 -6.61 -5.28
N ILE A 263 10.73 -7.33 -5.92
CA ILE A 263 9.73 -6.73 -6.82
C ILE A 263 8.40 -6.59 -6.07
N VAL A 264 8.02 -5.35 -5.78
CA VAL A 264 6.73 -4.99 -5.16
C VAL A 264 5.81 -4.42 -6.25
N ILE A 265 4.64 -5.03 -6.43
CA ILE A 265 3.69 -4.66 -7.48
C ILE A 265 2.78 -3.52 -6.99
N GLY A 266 2.87 -2.37 -7.64
CA GLY A 266 2.01 -1.22 -7.39
C GLY A 266 0.61 -1.41 -7.97
N LEU A 267 -0.41 -1.23 -7.15
CA LEU A 267 -1.83 -1.31 -7.49
C LEU A 267 -2.52 0.03 -7.24
N ALA A 268 -3.23 0.53 -8.24
CA ALA A 268 -3.98 1.78 -8.16
C ALA A 268 -5.41 1.56 -7.63
N PHE A 269 -5.85 2.42 -6.72
CA PHE A 269 -7.22 2.44 -6.15
C PHE A 269 -8.08 3.54 -6.78
N TYR A 270 -7.79 3.88 -8.03
CA TYR A 270 -8.59 4.77 -8.88
C TYR A 270 -8.74 4.14 -10.27
N GLY A 271 -9.64 4.69 -11.09
CA GLY A 271 -9.73 4.40 -12.51
C GLY A 271 -9.33 5.58 -13.39
N ARG A 272 -8.92 5.32 -14.63
CA ARG A 272 -8.67 6.35 -15.66
C ARG A 272 -9.86 6.47 -16.59
N SER A 273 -10.23 7.71 -16.89
CA SER A 273 -11.40 8.06 -17.68
C SER A 273 -11.03 8.53 -19.09
N PHE A 274 -11.95 8.30 -20.02
CA PHE A 274 -11.84 8.75 -21.40
C PHE A 274 -13.18 9.31 -21.85
N LYS A 275 -13.12 10.36 -22.68
CA LYS A 275 -14.25 10.78 -23.48
C LYS A 275 -14.19 10.08 -24.84
N LEU A 276 -15.17 9.22 -25.11
CA LEU A 276 -15.30 8.48 -26.35
C LEU A 276 -15.62 9.43 -27.51
N LYS A 277 -15.12 9.09 -28.70
CA LYS A 277 -15.48 9.81 -29.94
C LYS A 277 -16.95 9.64 -30.30
N SER A 278 -17.56 8.53 -29.89
CA SER A 278 -18.99 8.27 -30.03
C SER A 278 -19.44 7.22 -29.01
N ALA A 279 -20.52 7.52 -28.28
CA ALA A 279 -21.13 6.60 -27.32
C ALA A 279 -21.57 5.24 -27.92
N ASN A 280 -21.76 5.18 -29.26
CA ASN A 280 -22.09 3.94 -29.96
C ASN A 280 -20.91 2.95 -30.06
N TYR A 281 -19.68 3.41 -29.80
CA TYR A 281 -18.48 2.59 -29.79
C TYR A 281 -17.84 2.68 -28.41
N SER A 282 -18.24 1.79 -27.52
CA SER A 282 -17.89 1.81 -26.09
C SER A 282 -17.19 0.52 -25.62
N PHE A 283 -16.62 -0.23 -26.56
CA PHE A 283 -15.80 -1.41 -26.29
C PHE A 283 -14.35 -0.99 -25.92
N PRO A 284 -13.59 -1.83 -25.21
CA PRO A 284 -12.17 -1.57 -24.94
C PRO A 284 -11.37 -1.35 -26.22
N GLY A 285 -10.56 -0.30 -26.27
CA GLY A 285 -9.85 0.15 -27.48
C GLY A 285 -10.67 1.06 -28.39
N ALA A 286 -11.88 1.47 -27.98
CA ALA A 286 -12.67 2.41 -28.76
C ALA A 286 -11.97 3.78 -28.91
N PRO A 287 -12.09 4.48 -30.04
CA PRO A 287 -11.48 5.79 -30.23
C PRO A 287 -11.99 6.81 -29.22
N ALA A 288 -11.07 7.53 -28.58
CA ALA A 288 -11.36 8.61 -27.64
C ALA A 288 -10.93 9.98 -28.20
N VAL A 289 -11.44 11.05 -27.58
CA VAL A 289 -11.16 12.46 -27.96
C VAL A 289 -10.52 13.26 -26.83
N GLY A 290 -10.33 12.66 -25.65
CA GLY A 290 -9.66 13.28 -24.53
C GLY A 290 -9.93 12.56 -23.20
N PRO A 291 -9.54 13.17 -22.07
CA PRO A 291 -9.92 12.69 -20.75
C PRO A 291 -11.45 12.72 -20.57
N GLY A 292 -11.95 11.92 -19.64
CA GLY A 292 -13.34 11.95 -19.20
C GLY A 292 -13.65 13.18 -18.34
N SER A 293 -14.74 13.09 -17.57
CA SER A 293 -15.32 14.22 -16.84
C SER A 293 -14.45 14.73 -15.68
N ASP A 294 -13.55 13.89 -15.17
CA ASP A 294 -12.59 14.23 -14.11
C ASP A 294 -11.33 14.95 -14.63
N GLY A 295 -11.25 15.24 -15.93
CA GLY A 295 -10.10 15.92 -16.53
C GLY A 295 -8.84 15.06 -16.59
N GLY A 296 -8.94 13.76 -16.33
CA GLY A 296 -7.82 12.82 -16.37
C GLY A 296 -7.12 12.62 -15.03
N GLU A 297 -7.57 13.26 -13.95
CA GLU A 297 -6.99 13.16 -12.60
C GLU A 297 -7.06 11.74 -12.02
N GLY A 298 -8.05 10.95 -12.44
CA GLY A 298 -8.34 9.61 -11.93
C GLY A 298 -9.54 9.64 -10.99
N ILE A 299 -10.46 8.69 -11.17
CA ILE A 299 -11.68 8.58 -10.38
C ILE A 299 -11.45 7.58 -9.24
N PRO A 300 -11.47 8.00 -7.96
CA PRO A 300 -11.29 7.09 -6.82
C PRO A 300 -12.28 5.92 -6.82
N VAL A 301 -11.82 4.72 -6.45
CA VAL A 301 -12.68 3.52 -6.40
C VAL A 301 -13.86 3.69 -5.45
N ASN A 302 -13.69 4.41 -4.34
CA ASN A 302 -14.81 4.72 -3.45
C ASN A 302 -15.93 5.55 -4.13
N LYS A 303 -15.63 6.36 -5.16
CA LYS A 303 -16.65 7.02 -6.00
C LYS A 303 -17.23 6.05 -7.02
N ILE A 304 -16.38 5.22 -7.63
CA ILE A 304 -16.81 4.22 -8.62
C ILE A 304 -17.78 3.20 -8.00
N CYS A 305 -17.51 2.73 -6.78
CA CYS A 305 -18.36 1.76 -6.10
C CYS A 305 -19.77 2.32 -5.84
N HIS A 306 -19.89 3.62 -5.55
CA HIS A 306 -21.18 4.30 -5.42
C HIS A 306 -21.97 4.31 -6.73
N LEU A 307 -21.30 4.57 -7.86
CA LEU A 307 -21.94 4.54 -9.18
C LEU A 307 -22.47 3.14 -9.50
N ILE A 308 -21.66 2.10 -9.28
CA ILE A 308 -22.04 0.70 -9.55
C ILE A 308 -23.22 0.27 -8.67
N ARG A 309 -23.18 0.58 -7.37
CA ARG A 309 -24.32 0.32 -6.46
C ARG A 309 -25.56 1.16 -6.80
N GLY A 310 -25.37 2.30 -7.45
CA GLY A 310 -26.44 3.15 -7.99
C GLY A 310 -27.08 2.62 -9.27
N GLY A 311 -26.59 1.50 -9.82
CA GLY A 311 -27.17 0.84 -11.00
C GLY A 311 -26.32 0.97 -12.27
N VAL A 312 -25.14 1.59 -12.22
CA VAL A 312 -24.20 1.56 -13.35
C VAL A 312 -23.71 0.13 -13.56
N GLU A 313 -23.78 -0.35 -14.80
CA GLU A 313 -23.33 -1.69 -15.17
C GLU A 313 -21.80 -1.77 -15.12
N GLU A 314 -21.27 -2.55 -14.17
CA GLU A 314 -19.87 -2.98 -14.20
C GLU A 314 -19.69 -4.04 -15.28
N LYS A 315 -18.84 -3.75 -16.25
CA LYS A 315 -18.41 -4.66 -17.31
C LYS A 315 -17.03 -5.20 -16.99
N TYR A 316 -16.65 -6.29 -17.66
CA TYR A 316 -15.36 -6.93 -17.46
C TYR A 316 -14.70 -7.24 -18.79
N ILE A 317 -13.37 -7.08 -18.85
CA ILE A 317 -12.53 -7.44 -20.00
C ILE A 317 -11.87 -8.79 -19.68
N PRO A 318 -12.43 -9.94 -20.13
CA PRO A 318 -11.94 -11.26 -19.71
C PRO A 318 -10.47 -11.49 -20.04
N GLU A 319 -10.01 -11.02 -21.19
CA GLU A 319 -8.66 -11.22 -21.70
C GLU A 319 -7.63 -10.45 -20.87
N LYS A 320 -7.99 -9.25 -20.39
CA LYS A 320 -7.13 -8.38 -19.56
C LYS A 320 -7.33 -8.57 -18.05
N ARG A 321 -8.37 -9.30 -17.67
CA ARG A 321 -8.77 -9.62 -16.29
C ARG A 321 -9.03 -8.39 -15.41
N VAL A 322 -9.73 -7.39 -15.96
CA VAL A 322 -10.00 -6.11 -15.30
C VAL A 322 -11.38 -5.56 -15.66
N PRO A 323 -12.05 -4.84 -14.74
CA PRO A 323 -13.35 -4.25 -15.00
C PRO A 323 -13.27 -2.89 -15.69
N TYR A 324 -14.40 -2.46 -16.23
CA TYR A 324 -14.62 -1.10 -16.70
C TYR A 324 -16.11 -0.77 -16.61
N TYR A 325 -16.47 0.49 -16.73
CA TYR A 325 -17.87 0.89 -16.95
C TYR A 325 -17.97 1.97 -18.02
N VAL A 326 -19.18 2.18 -18.50
CA VAL A 326 -19.49 3.23 -19.49
C VAL A 326 -20.78 3.93 -19.08
N ILE A 327 -20.76 5.26 -19.05
CA ILE A 327 -21.94 6.11 -18.90
C ILE A 327 -21.93 7.09 -20.07
N ASP A 328 -22.93 7.01 -20.94
CA ASP A 328 -22.98 7.81 -22.17
C ASP A 328 -21.70 7.70 -23.03
N ASP A 329 -20.94 8.78 -23.17
CA ASP A 329 -19.65 8.82 -23.88
C ASP A 329 -18.44 8.79 -22.94
N GLU A 330 -18.63 8.52 -21.65
CA GLU A 330 -17.56 8.38 -20.67
C GLU A 330 -17.23 6.91 -20.43
N TRP A 331 -15.98 6.53 -20.69
CA TRP A 331 -15.45 5.18 -20.47
C TRP A 331 -14.43 5.22 -19.35
N VAL A 332 -14.52 4.31 -18.38
CA VAL A 332 -13.61 4.28 -17.21
C VAL A 332 -13.13 2.87 -16.94
N GLY A 333 -11.81 2.67 -17.02
CA GLY A 333 -11.13 1.45 -16.61
C GLY A 333 -10.58 1.61 -15.21
N PHE A 334 -10.86 0.65 -14.33
CA PHE A 334 -10.53 0.74 -12.90
C PHE A 334 -10.29 -0.65 -12.31
N ASP A 335 -9.76 -0.72 -11.09
CA ASP A 335 -9.63 -1.98 -10.37
C ASP A 335 -10.75 -2.18 -9.33
N ASN A 336 -11.26 -3.41 -9.23
CA ASN A 336 -12.24 -3.82 -8.22
C ASN A 336 -11.68 -4.96 -7.33
N PRO A 337 -12.37 -5.39 -6.26
CA PRO A 337 -11.89 -6.42 -5.35
C PRO A 337 -11.52 -7.72 -6.07
N ARG A 338 -12.20 -8.04 -7.17
CA ARG A 338 -11.85 -9.20 -7.99
C ARG A 338 -10.52 -9.01 -8.73
N SER A 339 -10.32 -7.95 -9.51
CA SER A 339 -9.08 -7.76 -10.27
C SER A 339 -7.87 -7.57 -9.35
N ILE A 340 -8.02 -6.84 -8.24
CA ILE A 340 -6.98 -6.69 -7.21
C ILE A 340 -6.55 -8.02 -6.62
N ARG A 341 -7.52 -8.90 -6.30
CA ARG A 341 -7.20 -10.25 -5.79
C ARG A 341 -6.41 -11.06 -6.81
N GLU A 342 -6.79 -11.01 -8.09
CA GLU A 342 -6.11 -11.78 -9.12
C GLU A 342 -4.68 -11.29 -9.34
N LYS A 343 -4.44 -9.98 -9.22
CA LYS A 343 -3.09 -9.38 -9.20
C LYS A 343 -2.29 -9.82 -7.97
N ALA A 344 -2.91 -9.86 -6.79
CA ALA A 344 -2.27 -10.37 -5.58
C ALA A 344 -1.95 -11.87 -5.64
N GLN A 345 -2.80 -12.67 -6.28
CA GLN A 345 -2.51 -14.08 -6.56
C GLN A 345 -1.32 -14.25 -7.51
N LEU A 346 -1.14 -13.34 -8.48
CA LEU A 346 0.04 -13.32 -9.33
C LEU A 346 1.30 -13.09 -8.50
N VAL A 347 1.28 -12.12 -7.58
CA VAL A 347 2.41 -11.83 -6.66
C VAL A 347 2.79 -13.09 -5.88
N ALA A 348 1.81 -13.71 -5.22
CA ALA A 348 2.06 -14.91 -4.41
C ALA A 348 2.53 -16.10 -5.23
N LYS A 349 1.89 -16.37 -6.39
CA LYS A 349 2.23 -17.50 -7.26
C LYS A 349 3.63 -17.41 -7.85
N ASN A 350 4.14 -16.20 -8.07
CA ASN A 350 5.45 -15.96 -8.66
C ASN A 350 6.52 -15.61 -7.60
N HIS A 351 6.20 -15.73 -6.30
CA HIS A 351 7.12 -15.41 -5.21
C HIS A 351 7.73 -14.00 -5.33
N LEU A 352 6.91 -13.03 -5.75
CA LEU A 352 7.31 -11.63 -5.79
C LEU A 352 7.34 -11.05 -4.36
N GLY A 353 8.06 -9.94 -4.18
CA GLY A 353 8.29 -9.32 -2.87
C GLY A 353 7.02 -8.81 -2.17
N GLY A 354 6.02 -8.35 -2.93
CA GLY A 354 4.77 -7.90 -2.33
C GLY A 354 3.92 -6.96 -3.19
N ILE A 355 3.11 -6.14 -2.54
CA ILE A 355 2.19 -5.15 -3.14
C ILE A 355 2.38 -3.77 -2.52
N ALA A 356 2.39 -2.75 -3.37
CA ALA A 356 2.25 -1.35 -3.01
C ALA A 356 0.85 -0.84 -3.39
N MET A 357 0.19 -0.12 -2.50
CA MET A 357 -1.22 0.28 -2.60
C MET A 357 -1.31 1.80 -2.74
N TRP A 358 -1.72 2.28 -3.91
CA TRP A 358 -1.79 3.70 -4.24
C TRP A 358 -3.24 4.11 -4.59
N THR A 359 -4.01 4.79 -3.73
CA THR A 359 -3.72 5.12 -2.32
C THR A 359 -4.87 4.73 -1.42
N MET A 360 -4.57 4.57 -0.13
CA MET A 360 -5.53 4.09 0.88
C MET A 360 -6.83 4.90 0.91
N ASP A 361 -6.75 6.23 0.76
CA ASP A 361 -7.89 7.14 0.82
C ASP A 361 -8.88 6.99 -0.34
N GLN A 362 -8.50 6.26 -1.39
CA GLN A 362 -9.35 5.98 -2.54
C GLN A 362 -10.04 4.62 -2.47
N ASP A 363 -9.69 3.76 -1.50
CA ASP A 363 -10.48 2.59 -1.13
C ASP A 363 -11.73 3.00 -0.32
N ASP A 364 -12.70 2.10 -0.21
CA ASP A 364 -13.89 2.28 0.65
C ASP A 364 -13.57 1.96 2.12
N HIS A 365 -12.74 2.81 2.71
CA HIS A 365 -12.32 2.70 4.11
C HIS A 365 -13.46 2.88 5.13
N ARG A 366 -14.57 3.51 4.72
CA ARG A 366 -15.77 3.68 5.55
C ARG A 366 -16.75 2.52 5.43
N GLY A 367 -16.65 1.68 4.39
CA GLY A 367 -17.55 0.56 4.16
C GLY A 367 -18.93 1.01 3.68
N VAL A 368 -18.99 2.07 2.87
CA VAL A 368 -20.26 2.59 2.33
C VAL A 368 -20.82 1.67 1.25
N CYS A 369 -19.93 1.02 0.50
CA CYS A 369 -20.22 0.07 -0.55
C CYS A 369 -20.21 -1.39 -0.07
N GLY A 370 -20.01 -1.65 1.22
CA GLY A 370 -20.05 -2.99 1.80
C GLY A 370 -19.11 -3.13 2.99
N GLU A 371 -18.16 -4.06 2.90
CA GLU A 371 -17.10 -4.19 3.91
C GLU A 371 -16.11 -3.03 3.79
N LYS A 372 -15.54 -2.61 4.92
CA LYS A 372 -14.47 -1.60 4.95
C LYS A 372 -13.20 -2.16 4.30
N TRP A 373 -12.41 -1.29 3.69
CA TRP A 373 -11.12 -1.64 3.06
C TRP A 373 -11.18 -2.79 2.06
N PRO A 374 -12.20 -2.83 1.19
CA PRO A 374 -12.47 -3.99 0.35
C PRO A 374 -11.36 -4.32 -0.65
N LEU A 375 -10.62 -3.33 -1.18
CA LEU A 375 -9.46 -3.61 -2.03
C LEU A 375 -8.27 -4.12 -1.20
N MET A 376 -8.00 -3.50 -0.04
CA MET A 376 -6.92 -3.98 0.85
C MET A 376 -7.20 -5.40 1.38
N PHE A 377 -8.45 -5.74 1.69
CA PHE A 377 -8.86 -7.10 2.03
C PHE A 377 -8.67 -8.06 0.84
N ALA A 378 -9.03 -7.63 -0.37
CA ALA A 378 -8.81 -8.44 -1.57
C ALA A 378 -7.33 -8.78 -1.78
N ILE A 379 -6.41 -7.87 -1.44
CA ILE A 379 -4.97 -8.10 -1.45
C ILE A 379 -4.59 -9.20 -0.47
N ILE A 380 -4.96 -9.08 0.81
CA ILE A 380 -4.64 -10.09 1.85
C ILE A 380 -5.16 -11.48 1.42
N HIS A 381 -6.38 -11.54 0.90
CA HIS A 381 -6.96 -12.78 0.41
C HIS A 381 -6.22 -13.34 -0.82
N GLY A 382 -5.79 -12.48 -1.74
CA GLY A 382 -5.08 -12.90 -2.93
C GLY A 382 -3.66 -13.37 -2.66
N LEU A 383 -2.97 -12.77 -1.67
CA LEU A 383 -1.65 -13.20 -1.23
C LEU A 383 -1.66 -14.57 -0.53
N GLY A 384 -2.77 -14.92 0.11
CA GLY A 384 -3.10 -16.30 0.44
C GLY A 384 -3.65 -16.52 1.85
N PRO A 385 -3.96 -17.78 2.20
CA PRO A 385 -4.59 -18.11 3.47
C PRO A 385 -3.75 -17.75 4.70
N LEU A 386 -2.42 -17.86 4.61
CA LEU A 386 -1.52 -17.53 5.72
C LEU A 386 -1.53 -16.02 6.02
N GLU A 387 -1.56 -15.17 5.00
CA GLU A 387 -1.67 -13.72 5.16
C GLU A 387 -3.00 -13.33 5.81
N TYR A 388 -4.11 -13.95 5.39
CA TYR A 388 -5.40 -13.73 6.03
C TYR A 388 -5.39 -14.16 7.51
N VAL A 389 -4.83 -15.33 7.81
CA VAL A 389 -4.69 -15.79 9.20
C VAL A 389 -3.84 -14.82 10.00
N SER A 390 -2.69 -14.39 9.47
CA SER A 390 -1.79 -13.43 10.12
C SER A 390 -2.50 -12.12 10.43
N TYR A 391 -3.16 -11.51 9.44
CA TYR A 391 -3.93 -10.28 9.58
C TYR A 391 -4.94 -10.36 10.74
N VAL A 392 -5.79 -11.40 10.75
CA VAL A 392 -6.82 -11.47 11.80
C VAL A 392 -6.22 -11.77 13.18
N SER A 393 -5.15 -12.57 13.21
CA SER A 393 -4.44 -12.90 14.46
C SER A 393 -3.86 -11.66 15.11
N ALA A 394 -3.11 -10.88 14.34
CA ALA A 394 -2.47 -9.65 14.79
C ALA A 394 -3.52 -8.64 15.26
N LYS A 395 -4.61 -8.47 14.51
CA LYS A 395 -5.71 -7.57 14.90
C LYS A 395 -6.37 -7.99 16.21
N HIS A 396 -6.60 -9.28 16.42
CA HIS A 396 -7.14 -9.79 17.68
C HIS A 396 -6.17 -9.61 18.85
N GLU A 397 -4.88 -9.81 18.62
CA GLU A 397 -3.83 -9.61 19.61
C GLU A 397 -3.74 -8.14 20.04
N SER A 398 -3.63 -7.22 19.08
CA SER A 398 -3.65 -5.77 19.31
C SER A 398 -4.87 -5.31 20.11
N LEU A 399 -6.07 -5.80 19.76
CA LEU A 399 -7.28 -5.48 20.54
C LEU A 399 -7.22 -6.02 21.98
N ARG A 400 -6.62 -7.20 22.20
CA ARG A 400 -6.43 -7.75 23.54
C ARG A 400 -5.44 -6.92 24.34
N GLU A 401 -4.33 -6.53 23.74
CA GLU A 401 -3.33 -5.68 24.37
C GLU A 401 -3.88 -4.30 24.73
N LEU A 402 -4.69 -3.70 23.85
CA LEU A 402 -5.37 -2.44 24.13
C LEU A 402 -6.31 -2.56 25.35
N VAL A 403 -7.06 -3.66 25.46
CA VAL A 403 -7.90 -3.91 26.65
C VAL A 403 -7.05 -4.14 27.89
N ASN A 404 -5.93 -4.85 27.79
CA ASN A 404 -4.98 -5.03 28.90
C ASN A 404 -4.40 -3.69 29.37
N LYS A 405 -3.93 -2.82 28.46
CA LYS A 405 -3.46 -1.46 28.76
C LYS A 405 -4.54 -0.67 29.53
N LYS A 406 -5.80 -0.76 29.10
CA LYS A 406 -6.96 -0.13 29.79
C LYS A 406 -7.20 -0.70 31.19
N ILE A 407 -7.01 -2.00 31.40
CA ILE A 407 -7.13 -2.63 32.72
C ILE A 407 -6.01 -2.13 33.65
N ILE A 408 -4.77 -2.09 33.18
CA ILE A 408 -3.62 -1.59 33.95
C ILE A 408 -3.86 -0.15 34.39
N HIS A 409 -4.28 0.72 33.46
CA HIS A 409 -4.63 2.11 33.80
C HIS A 409 -5.77 2.19 34.81
N ALA A 410 -6.85 1.41 34.63
CA ALA A 410 -7.97 1.40 35.56
C ALA A 410 -7.57 0.93 36.96
N ASN A 411 -6.67 -0.05 37.07
CA ASN A 411 -6.10 -0.49 38.36
C ASN A 411 -5.28 0.62 39.04
N ALA A 412 -4.47 1.36 38.29
CA ALA A 412 -3.70 2.48 38.83
C ALA A 412 -4.63 3.58 39.38
N GLN A 413 -5.69 3.92 38.64
CA GLN A 413 -6.70 4.89 39.09
C GLN A 413 -7.47 4.39 40.33
N PHE A 414 -7.85 3.11 40.35
CA PHE A 414 -8.49 2.50 41.51
C PHE A 414 -7.62 2.60 42.78
N ALA A 415 -6.33 2.27 42.67
CA ALA A 415 -5.37 2.37 43.78
C ALA A 415 -5.28 3.81 44.30
N TYR A 416 -5.11 4.79 43.40
CA TYR A 416 -5.06 6.21 43.74
C TYR A 416 -6.28 6.70 44.53
N TYR A 417 -7.51 6.43 44.04
CA TYR A 417 -8.72 6.87 44.72
C TYR A 417 -8.98 6.10 46.02
N SER A 418 -8.53 4.84 46.11
CA SER A 418 -8.62 4.06 47.35
C SER A 418 -7.71 4.64 48.43
N GLU A 419 -6.47 5.01 48.08
CA GLU A 419 -5.52 5.68 48.98
C GLU A 419 -5.98 7.09 49.38
N ALA A 420 -6.65 7.80 48.47
CA ALA A 420 -7.26 9.11 48.75
C ALA A 420 -8.56 9.02 49.59
N PHE A 421 -8.99 7.81 49.99
CA PHE A 421 -10.25 7.55 50.68
C PHE A 421 -11.51 8.04 49.93
N ASP A 422 -11.42 8.22 48.61
CA ASP A 422 -12.55 8.57 47.75
C ASP A 422 -13.28 7.30 47.32
N SER A 423 -14.08 6.75 48.25
CA SER A 423 -14.85 5.52 48.05
C SER A 423 -15.79 5.55 46.84
N ARG A 424 -16.29 6.74 46.46
CA ARG A 424 -17.19 6.89 45.31
C ARG A 424 -16.44 6.67 44.01
N ASN A 425 -15.29 7.30 43.83
CA ASN A 425 -14.50 7.13 42.61
C ASN A 425 -13.76 5.79 42.58
N ALA A 426 -13.26 5.28 43.71
CA ALA A 426 -12.71 3.93 43.80
C ALA A 426 -13.73 2.87 43.30
N ARG A 427 -14.99 2.93 43.76
CA ARG A 427 -16.04 1.99 43.32
C ARG A 427 -16.35 2.09 41.82
N LYS A 428 -16.28 3.29 41.22
CA LYS A 428 -16.44 3.45 39.75
C LYS A 428 -15.33 2.75 38.98
N TRP A 429 -14.08 2.90 39.43
CA TRP A 429 -12.94 2.25 38.79
C TRP A 429 -12.94 0.74 38.99
N GLU A 430 -13.35 0.26 40.16
CA GLU A 430 -13.56 -1.18 40.42
C GLU A 430 -14.59 -1.79 39.45
N GLN A 431 -15.72 -1.12 39.24
CA GLN A 431 -16.71 -1.55 38.24
C GLN A 431 -16.15 -1.54 36.82
N LYS A 432 -15.35 -0.54 36.47
CA LYS A 432 -14.70 -0.44 35.16
C LYS A 432 -13.68 -1.56 34.95
N ILE A 433 -12.90 -1.92 35.98
CA ILE A 433 -11.98 -3.06 35.95
C ILE A 433 -12.77 -4.35 35.69
N ALA A 434 -13.82 -4.62 36.47
CA ALA A 434 -14.65 -5.82 36.29
C ALA A 434 -15.26 -5.92 34.88
N ALA A 435 -15.75 -4.80 34.34
CA ALA A 435 -16.27 -4.73 32.97
C ALA A 435 -15.19 -5.01 31.91
N LEU A 436 -14.00 -4.44 32.06
CA LEU A 436 -12.87 -4.66 31.14
C LEU A 436 -12.33 -6.09 31.23
N THR A 437 -12.19 -6.66 32.42
CA THR A 437 -11.78 -8.05 32.61
C THR A 437 -12.79 -9.02 31.99
N THR A 438 -14.09 -8.76 32.16
CA THR A 438 -15.15 -9.54 31.51
C THR A 438 -15.05 -9.44 29.99
N LYS A 439 -14.82 -8.22 29.47
CA LYS A 439 -14.61 -8.00 28.03
C LYS A 439 -13.41 -8.79 27.51
N LEU A 440 -12.28 -8.76 28.21
CA LEU A 440 -11.09 -9.51 27.84
C LEU A 440 -11.34 -11.03 27.83
N ALA A 441 -12.01 -11.56 28.86
CA ALA A 441 -12.35 -12.97 28.93
C ALA A 441 -13.28 -13.40 27.78
N ASN A 442 -14.29 -12.57 27.46
CA ASN A 442 -15.18 -12.80 26.32
C ASN A 442 -14.41 -12.78 24.99
N MET A 443 -13.48 -11.84 24.81
CA MET A 443 -12.64 -11.78 23.61
C MET A 443 -11.78 -13.04 23.48
N GLN A 444 -11.15 -13.50 24.56
CA GLN A 444 -10.36 -14.74 24.57
C GLN A 444 -11.22 -15.98 24.24
N ALA A 445 -12.43 -16.06 24.79
CA ALA A 445 -13.37 -17.15 24.50
C ALA A 445 -13.87 -17.10 23.05
N GLN A 446 -14.15 -15.91 22.50
CA GLN A 446 -14.50 -15.75 21.10
C GLN A 446 -13.34 -16.10 20.18
N GLN A 447 -12.11 -15.76 20.59
CA GLN A 447 -10.91 -16.04 19.80
C GLN A 447 -10.75 -17.53 19.54
N SER A 448 -10.96 -18.41 20.54
CA SER A 448 -10.83 -19.87 20.35
C SER A 448 -11.85 -20.44 19.36
N VAL A 449 -13.10 -19.97 19.43
CA VAL A 449 -14.17 -20.35 18.49
C VAL A 449 -13.87 -19.79 17.10
N PHE A 450 -13.43 -18.54 17.02
CA PHE A 450 -13.08 -17.86 15.79
C PHE A 450 -11.88 -18.51 15.09
N TRP A 451 -10.85 -18.93 15.84
CA TRP A 451 -9.69 -19.64 15.33
C TRP A 451 -10.08 -20.92 14.58
N SER A 452 -11.02 -21.70 15.12
CA SER A 452 -11.53 -22.89 14.42
C SER A 452 -12.22 -22.55 13.09
N LYS A 453 -12.87 -21.37 13.02
CA LYS A 453 -13.54 -20.89 11.80
C LYS A 453 -12.56 -20.30 10.80
N VAL A 454 -11.55 -19.55 11.24
CA VAL A 454 -10.51 -18.97 10.38
C VAL A 454 -9.59 -20.01 9.82
N GLN A 455 -9.13 -20.98 10.62
CA GLN A 455 -8.40 -22.13 10.07
C GLN A 455 -9.28 -22.93 9.10
N GLY A 456 -10.57 -23.10 9.44
CA GLY A 456 -11.54 -23.74 8.57
C GLY A 456 -11.88 -22.95 7.29
N ALA A 457 -11.77 -21.63 7.29
CA ALA A 457 -12.02 -20.75 6.15
C ALA A 457 -10.75 -20.59 5.31
N ALA A 458 -9.58 -20.47 5.93
CA ALA A 458 -8.27 -20.47 5.29
C ALA A 458 -8.05 -21.77 4.50
N THR A 459 -8.51 -22.90 5.02
CA THR A 459 -8.47 -24.21 4.32
C THR A 459 -9.56 -24.38 3.27
N ARG A 460 -10.63 -23.55 3.28
CA ARG A 460 -11.77 -23.61 2.34
C ARG A 460 -11.85 -22.41 1.38
N GLY A 461 -10.86 -21.50 1.39
CA GLY A 461 -10.78 -20.36 0.49
C GLY A 461 -11.48 -19.07 0.94
N GLY A 462 -11.43 -18.69 2.23
CA GLY A 462 -11.89 -17.39 2.75
C GLY A 462 -13.39 -17.11 2.58
N SER A 463 -13.84 -15.89 2.93
CA SER A 463 -15.21 -15.45 2.59
C SER A 463 -15.44 -15.59 1.08
N PRO A 464 -16.58 -16.16 0.64
CA PRO A 464 -16.86 -16.30 -0.78
C PRO A 464 -17.04 -14.92 -1.38
N MET A 465 -16.05 -14.47 -2.14
CA MET A 465 -16.20 -13.26 -2.94
C MET A 465 -16.96 -13.57 -4.22
N PRO A 466 -17.51 -12.53 -4.88
CA PRO A 466 -18.25 -12.71 -6.11
C PRO A 466 -17.44 -13.58 -7.07
N PRO A 467 -18.05 -14.63 -7.64
CA PRO A 467 -17.45 -15.42 -8.70
C PRO A 467 -16.84 -14.55 -9.81
N ILE A 468 -15.87 -15.10 -10.54
CA ILE A 468 -15.19 -14.47 -11.69
C ILE A 468 -16.19 -14.12 -12.82
N ASP A 469 -17.46 -14.50 -12.76
CA ASP A 469 -18.48 -14.11 -13.72
C ASP A 469 -19.43 -13.02 -13.19
N LYS A 470 -19.28 -12.59 -11.93
CA LYS A 470 -20.18 -11.62 -11.31
C LYS A 470 -19.50 -10.28 -11.01
N PRO A 471 -20.24 -9.16 -11.06
CA PRO A 471 -19.74 -7.88 -10.59
C PRO A 471 -19.32 -7.92 -9.12
N SER A 472 -18.26 -7.19 -8.79
CA SER A 472 -17.70 -7.25 -7.42
C SER A 472 -18.58 -6.56 -6.36
N TRP A 473 -19.45 -5.65 -6.79
CA TRP A 473 -20.21 -4.76 -5.90
C TRP A 473 -21.73 -4.93 -5.99
N THR A 474 -22.21 -5.91 -6.77
CA THR A 474 -23.64 -6.23 -6.81
C THR A 474 -24.01 -7.09 -5.60
N MET A 475 -25.06 -6.67 -4.87
CA MET A 475 -25.60 -7.37 -3.70
C MET A 475 -26.02 -8.81 -3.98
#